data_AF-A0A645HEB0-F1
#
_entry.id   AF-A0A645HEB0-F1
#
_cell.length_a   1.000
_cell.length_b   1.000
_cell.length_c   1.000
_cell.angle_alpha   90.00
_cell.angle_beta   90.00
_cell.angle_gamma   90.00
#
_symmetry.space_group_name_H-M   'P 1'
#
loop_
_entity.id
_entity.type
_entity.pdbx_description
1 polymer ?
#
loop_
_entity_poly.entity_id
_entity_poly.type
_entity_poly.pdbx_seq_one_letter_code
_entity_poly.pdbx_strand_id
1 'polypeptide(L)' 'MNRKTYRKIAKQHGVSVAEVKRDMQEAITAAYADPNTDFATFKAQRAVPHKGDVPTPDEVIDYAVAEIRRREKEK' A
#
# COMPACT_ATOMS: atom_id res chain seq x y z
N MET A 1 7.44 4.99 9.70
CA MET A 1 7.89 4.42 8.41
C MET A 1 9.40 4.11 8.41
N ASN A 2 9.77 2.88 8.06
CA ASN A 2 11.15 2.39 8.16
C ASN A 2 11.91 2.64 6.85
N ARG A 3 12.62 3.77 6.73
CA ARG A 3 13.49 4.12 5.58
C ARG A 3 14.50 3.00 5.24
N LYS A 4 14.73 2.05 6.14
CA LYS A 4 15.56 0.86 5.91
C LYS A 4 14.89 -0.17 4.98
N THR A 5 13.56 -0.33 5.02
CA THR A 5 12.84 -1.31 4.18
C THR A 5 12.91 -0.95 2.71
N TYR A 6 12.55 0.28 2.33
CA TYR A 6 12.66 0.74 0.94
C TYR A 6 14.09 0.64 0.41
N ARG A 7 15.09 1.00 1.22
CA ARG A 7 16.50 0.85 0.84
C ARG A 7 16.90 -0.60 0.62
N LYS A 8 16.37 -1.53 1.42
CA LYS A 8 16.63 -2.97 1.26
C LYS A 8 16.05 -3.49 -0.06
N ILE A 9 14.79 -3.17 -0.34
CA ILE A 9 14.11 -3.54 -1.59
C ILE A 9 14.86 -2.95 -2.79
N ALA A 10 15.14 -1.64 -2.76
CA ALA A 10 15.89 -0.94 -3.79
C ALA A 10 17.24 -1.63 -4.10
N LYS A 11 18.02 -1.95 -3.06
CA LYS A 11 19.30 -2.66 -3.21
C LYS A 11 19.14 -4.07 -3.77
N GLN A 12 18.12 -4.81 -3.34
CA GLN A 12 17.86 -6.18 -3.81
C GLN A 12 17.52 -6.22 -5.31
N HIS A 13 16.82 -5.21 -5.80
CA HIS A 13 16.38 -5.14 -7.20
C HIS A 13 17.27 -4.25 -8.08
N GLY A 14 18.34 -3.66 -7.55
CA GLY A 14 19.25 -2.81 -8.31
C GLY A 14 18.63 -1.48 -8.76
N VAL A 15 17.58 -1.01 -8.08
CA VAL A 15 16.84 0.22 -8.39
C VAL A 15 17.01 1.26 -7.28
N SER A 16 16.54 2.49 -7.50
CA SER A 16 16.52 3.53 -6.48
C SER A 16 15.31 3.42 -5.55
N VAL A 17 15.40 4.02 -4.36
CA VAL A 17 14.24 4.15 -3.45
C VAL A 17 13.11 4.96 -4.08
N ALA A 18 13.44 5.91 -4.95
CA ALA A 18 12.44 6.72 -5.65
C ALA A 18 11.64 5.87 -6.63
N GLU A 19 12.30 5.00 -7.39
CA GLU A 19 11.64 4.04 -8.30
C GLU A 19 10.73 3.09 -7.53
N VAL A 20 11.21 2.49 -6.42
CA VAL A 20 10.34 1.63 -5.59
C VAL A 20 9.08 2.37 -5.15
N LYS A 21 9.21 3.62 -4.69
CA LYS A 21 8.05 4.41 -4.26
C LYS A 21 7.12 4.77 -5.40
N ARG A 22 7.68 5.15 -6.56
CA ARG A 22 6.91 5.49 -7.76
C ARG A 22 6.10 4.27 -8.22
N ASP A 23 6.76 3.13 -8.39
CA ASP A 23 6.13 1.93 -8.92
C ASP A 23 5.05 1.41 -7.95
N MET A 24 5.27 1.52 -6.63
CA MET A 24 4.22 1.24 -5.64
C MET A 24 3.02 2.20 -5.76
N GLN A 25 3.27 3.50 -5.93
CA GLN A 25 2.19 4.49 -6.09
C GLN A 25 1.42 4.26 -7.40
N GLU A 26 2.10 3.93 -8.49
CA GLU A 26 1.48 3.59 -9.77
C GLU A 26 0.58 2.35 -9.64
N ALA A 27 1.06 1.29 -8.97
CA ALA A 27 0.26 0.10 -8.71
C ALA A 27 -0.99 0.39 -7.86
N ILE A 28 -0.86 1.21 -6.81
CA ILE A 28 -2.00 1.65 -6.00
C ILE A 28 -2.99 2.45 -6.83
N THR A 29 -2.49 3.40 -7.62
CA THR A 29 -3.33 4.25 -8.47
C THR A 29 -4.09 3.42 -9.50
N ALA A 30 -3.42 2.47 -10.14
CA ALA A 30 -4.05 1.53 -11.06
C ALA A 30 -5.15 0.70 -10.39
N ALA A 31 -4.90 0.20 -9.17
CA ALA A 31 -5.91 -0.55 -8.42
C ALA A 31 -7.15 0.28 -8.06
N TYR A 32 -6.99 1.57 -7.74
CA TYR A 32 -8.10 2.46 -7.41
C TYR A 32 -8.83 3.03 -8.64
N ALA A 33 -8.19 3.00 -9.81
CA ALA A 33 -8.77 3.46 -11.07
C ALA A 33 -9.47 2.34 -11.86
N ASP A 34 -9.39 1.08 -11.43
CA ASP A 34 -9.97 -0.05 -12.15
C ASP A 34 -11.52 -0.01 -12.12
N PRO A 35 -12.19 0.21 -13.27
CA PRO A 35 -13.64 0.29 -13.33
C PRO A 35 -14.33 -1.07 -13.15
N ASN A 36 -13.60 -2.19 -13.25
CA ASN A 36 -14.13 -3.54 -13.13
C ASN A 36 -13.95 -4.12 -11.71
N THR A 37 -13.64 -3.27 -10.74
CA THR A 37 -13.43 -3.68 -9.35
C THR A 37 -14.69 -4.30 -8.75
N ASP A 38 -14.57 -5.51 -8.19
CA ASP A 38 -15.67 -6.16 -7.49
C ASP A 38 -16.04 -5.43 -6.18
N PHE A 39 -17.25 -5.68 -5.68
CA PHE A 39 -17.75 -4.98 -4.48
C PHE A 39 -16.92 -5.24 -3.22
N ALA A 40 -16.34 -6.42 -3.07
CA ALA A 40 -15.54 -6.78 -1.90
C ALA A 40 -14.20 -6.01 -1.90
N THR A 41 -13.56 -5.93 -3.06
CA THR A 41 -12.33 -5.18 -3.31
C THR A 41 -12.58 -3.68 -3.13
N PHE A 42 -13.65 -3.14 -3.70
CA PHE A 42 -14.05 -1.75 -3.51
C PHE A 42 -14.22 -1.41 -2.02
N LYS A 43 -14.90 -2.27 -1.26
CA LYS A 43 -15.08 -2.08 0.19
C LYS A 43 -13.76 -2.12 0.94
N ALA A 44 -12.86 -3.02 0.59
CA ALA A 44 -11.53 -3.12 1.19
C ALA A 44 -10.67 -1.88 0.90
N GLN A 45 -10.72 -1.37 -0.34
CA GLN A 45 -10.03 -0.14 -0.73
C GLN A 45 -10.53 1.07 0.09
N ARG A 46 -11.86 1.25 0.20
CA ARG A 46 -12.44 2.35 1.01
C ARG A 46 -12.17 2.27 2.50
N ALA A 47 -11.74 1.11 3.01
CA ALA A 47 -11.39 0.95 4.42
C ALA A 47 -10.00 1.51 4.76
N VAL A 48 -9.14 1.75 3.77
CA VAL A 48 -7.81 2.34 3.97
C VAL A 48 -7.97 3.83 4.31
N PRO A 49 -7.55 4.31 5.49
CA PRO A 49 -7.60 5.74 5.81
C PRO A 49 -6.54 6.50 5.01
N HIS A 50 -6.94 7.54 4.28
CA HIS A 50 -6.02 8.38 3.51
C HIS A 50 -6.50 9.82 3.39
N LYS A 51 -5.57 10.74 3.08
CA LYS A 51 -5.88 12.17 2.93
C LYS A 51 -6.17 12.63 1.49
N GLY A 52 -5.57 11.97 0.50
CA GLY A 52 -5.75 12.29 -0.92
C GLY A 52 -6.88 11.51 -1.59
N ASP A 53 -6.96 11.56 -2.92
CA ASP A 53 -7.94 10.78 -3.70
C ASP A 53 -7.64 9.27 -3.68
N VAL A 54 -6.36 8.92 -3.69
CA VAL A 54 -5.83 7.55 -3.53
C VAL A 54 -4.81 7.53 -2.39
N PRO A 55 -4.65 6.42 -1.67
CA PRO A 55 -3.69 6.34 -0.59
C PRO A 55 -2.25 6.37 -1.11
N THR A 56 -1.35 6.84 -0.27
CA THR A 56 0.09 6.70 -0.46
C THR A 56 0.56 5.28 -0.11
N PRO A 57 1.73 4.84 -0.60
CA PRO A 57 2.34 3.58 -0.17
C PRO A 57 2.43 3.42 1.35
N ASP A 58 2.69 4.52 2.07
CA ASP A 58 2.83 4.50 3.52
C ASP A 58 1.50 4.30 4.23
N GLU A 59 0.44 4.98 3.80
CA GLU A 59 -0.91 4.80 4.33
C GLU A 59 -1.40 3.36 4.12
N VAL A 60 -1.15 2.78 2.94
CA VAL A 60 -1.48 1.36 2.66
C VAL A 60 -0.73 0.42 3.58
N ILE A 61 0.60 0.61 3.75
CA ILE A 61 1.42 -0.24 4.61
C ILE A 61 0.97 -0.12 6.07
N ASP A 62 0.76 1.08 6.57
CA ASP A 62 0.36 1.32 7.95
C ASP A 62 -1.01 0.67 8.24
N TYR A 63 -1.97 0.80 7.32
CA TYR A 63 -3.26 0.12 7.41
C TYR A 63 -3.10 -1.41 7.40
N ALA A 64 -2.33 -1.96 6.46
CA ALA A 64 -2.12 -3.41 6.36
C ALA A 64 -1.48 -3.99 7.63
N VAL A 65 -0.49 -3.29 8.20
CA VAL A 65 0.16 -3.68 9.46
C VAL A 65 -0.83 -3.64 10.63
N ALA A 66 -1.68 -2.61 10.71
CA ALA A 66 -2.71 -2.51 11.74
C ALA A 66 -3.73 -3.65 11.63
N GLU A 67 -4.18 -3.97 10.42
CA GLU A 67 -5.14 -5.02 10.15
C GLU A 67 -4.59 -6.42 10.46
N ILE A 68 -3.33 -6.70 10.13
CA ILE A 68 -2.65 -7.95 10.51
C ILE A 68 -2.64 -8.10 12.03
N ARG A 69 -2.22 -7.06 12.75
CA ARG A 69 -2.17 -7.07 14.23
C ARG A 69 -3.54 -7.21 14.86
N ARG A 70 -4.57 -6.62 14.26
CA ARG A 70 -5.96 -6.75 14.72
C ARG A 70 -6.40 -8.21 14.64
N ARG A 71 -6.19 -8.85 13.49
CA ARG A 71 -6.52 -10.27 13.27
C ARG A 71 -5.72 -11.23 14.16
N GLU A 72 -4.48 -10.89 14.50
CA GLU A 72 -3.68 -11.67 15.46
C GLU A 72 -4.26 -11.65 16.88
N LYS A 73 -4.90 -10.56 17.30
CA LYS A 73 -5.53 -10.43 18.63
C LYS A 73 -6.92 -11.07 18.71
N GLU A 74 -7.56 -11.27 17.57
CA GLU A 74 -8.89 -11.89 17.45
C GLU A 74 -8.82 -13.42 17.32
N LYS A 75 -7.60 -13.97 17.25
CA LYS A 75 -7.30 -15.41 17.31
C LYS A 75 -7.06 -15.83 18.74
#